data_AF-A0A534RQE3-F1
#
_entry.id   AF-A0A534RQE3-F1
#
_cell.length_a   1.000
_cell.length_b   1.000
_cell.length_c   1.000
_cell.angle_alpha   90.00
_cell.angle_beta   90.00
_cell.angle_gamma   90.00
#
_symmetry.space_group_name_H-M   'P 1'
#
loop_
_entity.id
_entity.type
_entity.pdbx_description
1 polymer ?
#
loop_
_entity_poly.entity_id
_entity_poly.type
_entity_poly.pdbx_seq_one_letter_code
_entity_poly.pdbx_strand_id
1 'polypeptide(L)'
;MALSLLAVVPVRAWAPALVGAFHVQPEVVPVGVSFLRIVMLGVPAGAALFVMIASLRGAGDTRTPLLIGLVVGVVNVLLAYVLIFGRLGLPALGVAGAAIATTVAFASGALVGLALLARGKLVLALRGWPLPPRVDVIRRVLRIGYPAAIEHLLMQVGFFLYIVFAAHHGTAAVAAYFIGVRILALSFLPGFGFAAAAATLIGQSLGAGRPDEAERSGREAVRLAVRLMTVCGIVIFVAARPIARLFVDDDAVVTDAVSFIRVLAACQPLMATDFTLGGALRGAGDTRFPLAAVFLGFYVCRLGFAGLVTFGLGLSVLWLWLALVGDYLVRSVLKGWRFRSGTWKQVVV
;
A
#
# COMPACT_ATOMS: atom_id res chain seq x y z
N MET A 1 -9.09 -7.67 14.62
CA MET A 1 -10.57 -7.48 14.54
C MET A 1 -11.09 -6.41 15.50
N ALA A 2 -10.74 -6.39 16.80
CA ALA A 2 -11.23 -5.36 17.72
C ALA A 2 -10.88 -3.92 17.26
N LEU A 3 -9.62 -3.67 16.88
CA LEU A 3 -9.18 -2.36 16.38
C LEU A 3 -9.87 -1.94 15.08
N SER A 4 -10.16 -2.89 14.17
CA SER A 4 -10.89 -2.58 12.94
C SER A 4 -12.34 -2.17 13.23
N LEU A 5 -13.00 -2.79 14.21
CA LEU A 5 -14.37 -2.43 14.60
C LEU A 5 -14.44 -1.01 15.18
N LEU A 6 -13.42 -0.60 15.95
CA LEU A 6 -13.30 0.77 16.46
C LEU A 6 -13.16 1.83 15.36
N ALA A 7 -12.59 1.48 14.21
CA ALA A 7 -12.48 2.38 13.06
C ALA A 7 -13.79 2.47 12.25
N VAL A 8 -14.55 1.38 12.15
CA VAL A 8 -15.76 1.30 11.30
C VAL A 8 -16.85 2.25 11.75
N VAL A 9 -17.13 2.32 13.06
CA VAL A 9 -18.23 3.12 13.60
C VAL A 9 -18.05 4.63 13.33
N PRO A 10 -16.93 5.28 13.70
CA PRO A 10 -16.75 6.71 13.47
C PRO A 10 -16.67 7.06 11.98
N VAL A 11 -15.99 6.26 11.15
CA VAL A 11 -15.88 6.53 9.70
C VAL A 11 -17.24 6.44 9.01
N ARG A 12 -18.08 5.48 9.40
CA ARG A 12 -19.42 5.32 8.85
C ARG A 12 -20.37 6.45 9.29
N ALA A 13 -20.24 6.90 10.55
CA ALA A 13 -20.99 8.03 11.08
C ALA A 13 -20.59 9.36 10.41
N TRP A 14 -19.29 9.59 10.23
CA TRP A 14 -18.75 10.82 9.63
C TRP A 14 -18.61 10.76 8.12
N ALA A 15 -19.10 9.71 7.45
CA ALA A 15 -19.01 9.55 6.00
C ALA A 15 -19.48 10.81 5.23
N PRO A 16 -20.60 11.48 5.58
CA PRO A 16 -21.00 12.71 4.89
C PRO A 16 -20.00 13.86 5.04
N ALA A 17 -19.47 14.06 6.25
CA ALA A 17 -18.49 15.11 6.53
C ALA A 17 -17.14 14.82 5.84
N LEU A 18 -16.71 13.55 5.84
CA LEU A 18 -15.48 13.11 5.18
C LEU A 18 -15.55 13.29 3.66
N VAL A 19 -16.67 12.90 3.03
CA VAL A 19 -16.85 13.08 1.58
C VAL A 19 -17.04 14.56 1.24
N GLY A 20 -17.79 15.30 2.06
CA GLY A 20 -17.99 16.74 1.89
C GLY A 20 -16.71 17.56 2.00
N ALA A 21 -15.73 17.13 2.81
CA ALA A 21 -14.44 17.80 2.95
C ALA A 21 -13.64 17.87 1.63
N PHE A 22 -13.90 16.96 0.68
CA PHE A 22 -13.27 16.97 -0.64
C PHE A 22 -13.89 17.96 -1.63
N HIS A 23 -14.91 18.74 -1.22
CA HIS A 23 -15.58 19.75 -2.07
C HIS A 23 -16.03 19.20 -3.43
N VAL A 24 -16.46 17.94 -3.46
CA VAL A 24 -16.98 17.27 -4.65
C VAL A 24 -18.33 17.87 -5.05
N GLN A 25 -18.71 17.71 -6.32
CA GLN A 25 -20.02 18.12 -6.81
C GLN A 25 -21.15 17.53 -5.92
N PRO A 26 -22.20 18.31 -5.58
CA PRO A 26 -23.25 17.88 -4.65
C PRO A 26 -23.91 16.54 -5.02
N GLU A 27 -23.99 16.25 -6.32
CA GLU A 27 -24.56 15.02 -6.87
C GLU A 27 -23.69 13.77 -6.58
N VAL A 28 -22.39 13.95 -6.37
CA VAL A 28 -21.43 12.86 -6.12
C VAL A 28 -21.38 12.50 -4.63
N VAL A 29 -21.75 13.43 -3.74
CA VAL A 29 -21.67 13.23 -2.29
C VAL A 29 -22.52 12.03 -1.82
N PRO A 30 -23.81 11.88 -2.20
CA PRO A 30 -24.61 10.71 -1.79
C PRO A 30 -24.02 9.38 -2.26
N VAL A 31 -23.46 9.35 -3.49
CA VAL A 31 -22.84 8.17 -4.08
C VAL A 31 -21.58 7.78 -3.30
N GLY A 32 -20.70 8.76 -3.01
CA GLY A 32 -19.49 8.55 -2.21
C GLY A 32 -19.80 8.10 -0.78
N VAL A 33 -20.83 8.68 -0.15
CA VAL A 33 -21.28 8.29 1.20
C VAL A 33 -21.80 6.85 1.22
N SER A 34 -22.64 6.47 0.25
CA SER A 34 -23.15 5.10 0.12
C SER A 34 -22.01 4.10 -0.03
N PHE A 35 -21.08 4.38 -0.94
CA PHE A 35 -19.88 3.58 -1.16
C PHE A 35 -19.06 3.40 0.12
N LEU A 36 -18.72 4.50 0.80
CA LEU A 36 -17.90 4.46 2.01
C LEU A 36 -18.58 3.65 3.12
N ARG A 37 -19.89 3.84 3.33
CA ARG A 37 -20.64 3.13 4.37
C ARG A 37 -20.68 1.62 4.13
N ILE A 38 -20.79 1.19 2.88
CA ILE A 38 -20.81 -0.23 2.50
C ILE A 38 -19.42 -0.86 2.65
N VAL A 39 -18.37 -0.20 2.15
CA VAL A 39 -17.00 -0.72 2.24
C VAL A 39 -16.54 -0.86 3.69
N MET A 40 -16.95 0.06 4.58
CA MET A 40 -16.61 -0.01 6.00
C MET A 40 -17.14 -1.29 6.67
N LEU A 41 -18.26 -1.87 6.20
CA LEU A 41 -18.74 -3.17 6.70
C LEU A 41 -17.79 -4.32 6.37
N GLY A 42 -17.02 -4.21 5.28
CA GLY A 42 -16.04 -5.21 4.85
C GLY A 42 -14.71 -5.13 5.59
N VAL A 43 -14.40 -4.01 6.26
CA VAL A 43 -13.10 -3.78 6.92
C VAL A 43 -12.77 -4.84 7.99
N PRO A 44 -13.68 -5.28 8.86
CA PRO A 44 -13.37 -6.32 9.85
C PRO A 44 -13.02 -7.67 9.20
N ALA A 45 -13.72 -8.04 8.13
CA ALA A 45 -13.45 -9.26 7.38
C ALA A 45 -12.12 -9.17 6.62
N GLY A 46 -11.87 -8.02 5.97
CA GLY A 46 -10.58 -7.72 5.33
C GLY A 46 -9.43 -7.78 6.34
N ALA A 47 -9.59 -7.20 7.53
CA ALA A 47 -8.59 -7.26 8.59
C ALA A 47 -8.30 -8.70 9.05
N ALA A 48 -9.34 -9.52 9.22
CA ALA A 48 -9.17 -10.94 9.54
C ALA A 48 -8.41 -11.69 8.42
N LEU A 49 -8.75 -11.42 7.16
CA LEU A 49 -8.08 -11.98 6.00
C LEU A 49 -6.60 -11.56 5.94
N PHE A 50 -6.30 -10.27 6.11
CA PHE A 50 -4.92 -9.77 6.07
C PHE A 50 -4.06 -10.35 7.20
N VAL A 51 -4.61 -10.48 8.42
CA VAL A 51 -3.92 -11.12 9.55
C VAL A 51 -3.59 -12.57 9.19
N MET A 52 -4.56 -13.33 8.68
CA MET A 52 -4.33 -14.72 8.29
C MET A 52 -3.30 -14.86 7.16
N ILE A 53 -3.40 -14.04 6.12
CA ILE A 53 -2.42 -14.03 5.00
C ILE A 53 -1.02 -13.68 5.52
N ALA A 54 -0.90 -12.74 6.47
CA ALA A 54 0.37 -12.39 7.09
C ALA A 54 0.92 -13.54 7.96
N SER A 55 0.06 -14.21 8.75
CA SER A 55 0.44 -15.36 9.57
C SER A 55 0.90 -16.56 8.73
N LEU A 56 0.19 -16.87 7.63
CA LEU A 56 0.56 -17.96 6.72
C LEU A 56 1.88 -17.70 6.02
N ARG A 57 2.07 -16.49 5.47
CA ARG A 57 3.36 -16.07 4.92
C ARG A 57 4.45 -16.15 5.97
N GLY A 58 4.18 -15.68 7.18
CA GLY A 58 5.08 -15.78 8.32
C GLY A 58 5.48 -17.22 8.63
N ALA A 59 4.58 -18.19 8.46
CA ALA A 59 4.84 -19.63 8.65
C ALA A 59 5.51 -20.31 7.43
N GLY A 60 5.84 -19.56 6.37
CA GLY A 60 6.45 -20.09 5.14
C GLY A 60 5.45 -20.59 4.08
N ASP A 61 4.15 -20.53 4.35
CA ASP A 61 3.12 -20.88 3.37
C ASP A 61 2.78 -19.68 2.47
N THR A 62 3.29 -19.71 1.24
CA THR A 62 3.02 -18.70 0.21
C THR A 62 1.93 -19.11 -0.77
N ARG A 63 1.60 -20.41 -0.86
CA ARG A 63 0.66 -20.95 -1.84
C ARG A 63 -0.79 -20.72 -1.41
N THR A 64 -1.09 -20.98 -0.13
CA THR A 64 -2.45 -20.80 0.38
C THR A 64 -2.91 -19.33 0.29
N PRO A 65 -2.11 -18.33 0.69
CA PRO A 65 -2.45 -16.92 0.48
C PRO A 65 -2.72 -16.55 -0.98
N LEU A 66 -1.94 -17.10 -1.93
CA LEU A 66 -2.12 -16.87 -3.36
C LEU A 66 -3.48 -17.41 -3.84
N LEU A 67 -3.82 -18.64 -3.47
CA LEU A 67 -5.09 -19.27 -3.85
C LEU A 67 -6.30 -18.53 -3.25
N ILE A 68 -6.22 -18.12 -1.98
CA ILE A 68 -7.28 -17.31 -1.35
C ILE A 68 -7.43 -15.97 -2.07
N GLY A 69 -6.31 -15.31 -2.42
CA GLY A 69 -6.33 -14.08 -3.19
C GLY A 69 -6.99 -14.23 -4.56
N LEU A 70 -6.74 -15.36 -5.25
CA LEU A 70 -7.39 -15.68 -6.52
C LEU A 70 -8.91 -15.85 -6.36
N VAL A 71 -9.35 -16.57 -5.33
CA VAL A 71 -10.78 -16.73 -5.02
C VAL A 71 -11.43 -15.36 -4.76
N VAL A 72 -10.81 -14.52 -3.93
CA VAL A 72 -11.28 -13.16 -3.66
C VAL A 72 -11.39 -12.35 -4.96
N GLY A 73 -10.37 -12.41 -5.82
CA GLY A 73 -10.38 -11.70 -7.11
C GLY A 73 -11.50 -12.17 -8.03
N VAL A 74 -11.67 -13.48 -8.21
CA VAL A 74 -12.72 -14.06 -9.05
C VAL A 74 -14.11 -13.70 -8.52
N VAL A 75 -14.35 -13.88 -7.22
CA VAL A 75 -15.62 -13.51 -6.58
C VAL A 75 -15.89 -12.01 -6.78
N ASN A 76 -14.88 -11.16 -6.60
CA ASN A 76 -15.02 -9.72 -6.79
C ASN A 76 -15.41 -9.36 -8.23
N VAL A 77 -14.74 -9.93 -9.23
CA VAL A 77 -15.01 -9.63 -10.66
C VAL A 77 -16.42 -10.08 -11.04
N LEU A 78 -16.81 -11.30 -10.67
CA LEU A 78 -18.13 -11.84 -10.99
C LEU A 78 -19.25 -11.05 -10.32
N LEU A 79 -19.13 -10.76 -9.02
CA LEU A 79 -20.13 -9.97 -8.30
C LEU A 79 -20.16 -8.52 -8.77
N ALA A 80 -19.01 -7.90 -9.06
CA ALA A 80 -18.96 -6.55 -9.57
C ALA A 80 -19.68 -6.47 -10.92
N TYR A 81 -19.42 -7.40 -11.83
CA TYR A 81 -20.13 -7.43 -13.12
C TYR A 81 -21.64 -7.54 -12.95
N VAL A 82 -22.12 -8.45 -12.10
CA VAL A 82 -23.56 -8.64 -11.88
C VAL A 82 -24.21 -7.43 -11.22
N LEU A 83 -23.61 -6.90 -10.14
CA LEU A 83 -24.22 -5.85 -9.31
C LEU A 83 -24.07 -4.45 -9.90
N ILE A 84 -22.98 -4.17 -10.63
CA ILE A 84 -22.80 -2.87 -11.29
C ILE A 84 -23.79 -2.75 -12.44
N PHE A 85 -23.90 -3.76 -13.30
CA PHE A 85 -24.69 -3.71 -14.54
C PHE A 85 -26.12 -4.23 -14.41
N GLY A 86 -26.52 -4.77 -13.25
CA GLY A 86 -27.89 -5.28 -13.05
C GLY A 86 -28.19 -6.49 -13.93
N ARG A 87 -27.31 -7.50 -13.90
CA ARG A 87 -27.52 -8.77 -14.63
C ARG A 87 -28.22 -9.80 -13.73
N LEU A 88 -28.69 -10.90 -14.32
CA LEU A 88 -29.39 -12.00 -13.61
C LEU A 88 -30.71 -11.59 -12.92
N GLY A 89 -31.42 -10.58 -13.46
CA GLY A 89 -32.69 -10.09 -12.91
C GLY A 89 -32.54 -9.17 -11.69
N LEU A 90 -31.32 -8.77 -11.34
CA LEU A 90 -31.05 -7.80 -10.28
C LEU A 90 -31.03 -6.36 -10.83
N PRO A 91 -31.39 -5.35 -10.02
CA PRO A 91 -31.26 -3.95 -10.40
C PRO A 91 -29.79 -3.54 -10.55
N ALA A 92 -29.50 -2.58 -11.44
CA ALA A 92 -28.17 -2.01 -11.60
C ALA A 92 -27.84 -1.09 -10.41
N LEU A 93 -26.96 -1.52 -9.52
CA LEU A 93 -26.59 -0.79 -8.29
C LEU A 93 -25.39 0.16 -8.51
N GLY A 94 -24.78 0.16 -9.70
CA GLY A 94 -23.66 1.03 -10.06
C GLY A 94 -22.52 0.99 -9.02
N VAL A 95 -22.13 2.16 -8.52
CA VAL A 95 -21.04 2.32 -7.53
C VAL A 95 -21.31 1.57 -6.22
N ALA A 96 -22.56 1.52 -5.76
CA ALA A 96 -22.92 0.74 -4.58
C ALA A 96 -22.74 -0.75 -4.82
N GLY A 97 -23.05 -1.23 -6.03
CA GLY A 97 -22.78 -2.61 -6.46
C GLY A 97 -21.30 -2.97 -6.38
N ALA A 98 -20.41 -2.07 -6.80
CA ALA A 98 -18.96 -2.26 -6.69
C ALA A 98 -18.49 -2.37 -5.23
N ALA A 99 -19.04 -1.55 -4.33
CA ALA A 99 -18.75 -1.62 -2.90
C ALA A 99 -19.20 -2.95 -2.28
N ILE A 100 -20.41 -3.42 -2.61
CA ILE A 100 -20.95 -4.69 -2.13
C ILE A 100 -20.09 -5.86 -2.63
N ALA A 101 -19.77 -5.89 -3.93
CA ALA A 101 -18.92 -6.92 -4.52
C ALA A 101 -17.57 -7.03 -3.80
N THR A 102 -16.94 -5.89 -3.53
CA THR A 102 -15.66 -5.82 -2.81
C THR A 102 -15.79 -6.36 -1.39
N THR A 103 -16.79 -5.90 -0.64
CA THR A 103 -17.06 -6.34 0.74
C THR A 103 -17.31 -7.85 0.81
N VAL A 104 -18.15 -8.39 -0.08
CA VAL A 104 -18.45 -9.82 -0.14
C VAL A 104 -17.23 -10.63 -0.56
N ALA A 105 -16.42 -10.13 -1.49
CA ALA A 105 -15.19 -10.80 -1.89
C ALA A 105 -14.21 -10.94 -0.72
N PHE A 106 -13.93 -9.88 0.03
CA PHE A 106 -13.09 -9.96 1.23
C PHE A 106 -13.68 -10.87 2.31
N ALA A 107 -15.01 -10.82 2.52
CA ALA A 107 -15.70 -11.72 3.44
C ALA A 107 -15.55 -13.18 3.03
N SER A 108 -15.70 -13.49 1.73
CA SER A 108 -15.52 -14.85 1.20
C SER A 108 -14.10 -15.37 1.43
N GLY A 109 -13.07 -14.53 1.21
CA GLY A 109 -11.68 -14.89 1.48
C GLY A 109 -11.43 -15.15 2.97
N ALA A 110 -11.97 -14.32 3.84
CA ALA A 110 -11.88 -14.51 5.29
C ALA A 110 -12.56 -15.82 5.72
N LEU A 111 -13.75 -16.12 5.19
CA LEU A 111 -14.50 -17.35 5.49
C LEU A 111 -13.77 -18.60 4.99
N VAL A 112 -13.27 -18.60 3.75
CA VAL A 112 -12.47 -19.71 3.19
C VAL A 112 -11.25 -19.95 4.08
N GLY A 113 -10.56 -18.87 4.44
CA GLY A 113 -9.44 -18.88 5.35
C GLY A 113 -9.72 -19.53 6.71
N LEU A 114 -10.76 -19.05 7.39
CA LEU A 114 -11.20 -19.57 8.67
C LEU A 114 -11.65 -21.03 8.56
N ALA A 115 -12.31 -21.42 7.47
CA ALA A 115 -12.72 -22.79 7.22
C ALA A 115 -11.51 -23.73 7.02
N LEU A 116 -10.47 -23.28 6.30
CA LEU A 116 -9.21 -24.04 6.15
C LEU A 116 -8.48 -24.18 7.49
N LEU A 117 -8.47 -23.13 8.31
CA LEU A 117 -7.90 -23.13 9.64
C LEU A 117 -8.64 -24.11 10.58
N ALA A 118 -9.98 -24.05 10.59
CA ALA A 118 -10.82 -24.92 11.41
C ALA A 118 -10.69 -26.40 11.01
N ARG A 119 -10.47 -26.67 9.72
CA ARG A 119 -10.24 -28.03 9.19
C ARG A 119 -8.81 -28.54 9.37
N GLY A 120 -7.92 -27.75 10.00
CA GLY A 120 -6.51 -28.13 10.21
C GLY A 120 -5.72 -28.31 8.91
N LYS A 121 -6.14 -27.70 7.80
CA LYS A 121 -5.49 -27.82 6.48
C LYS A 121 -4.39 -26.77 6.25
N LEU A 122 -4.23 -25.84 7.18
CA LEU A 122 -3.20 -24.82 7.14
C LEU A 122 -1.95 -25.31 7.89
N VAL A 123 -0.79 -24.74 7.53
CA VAL A 123 0.45 -24.93 8.30
C VAL A 123 0.29 -24.48 9.77
N LEU A 124 -0.67 -23.59 10.02
CA LEU A 124 -1.09 -23.14 11.35
C LEU A 124 -2.28 -23.97 11.84
N ALA A 125 -2.23 -24.43 13.09
CA ALA A 125 -3.34 -25.12 13.74
C ALA A 125 -3.77 -24.39 15.03
N LEU A 126 -5.07 -24.17 15.20
CA LEU A 126 -5.65 -23.65 16.44
C LEU A 126 -5.84 -24.79 17.45
N ARG A 127 -4.74 -25.32 18.01
CA ARG A 127 -4.82 -26.30 19.10
C ARG A 127 -5.20 -25.58 20.40
N GLY A 128 -6.29 -26.03 21.04
CA GLY A 128 -6.70 -25.54 22.37
C GLY A 128 -7.43 -24.19 22.39
N TRP A 129 -8.18 -23.86 21.32
CA TRP A 129 -9.03 -22.66 21.31
C TRP A 129 -10.32 -22.86 22.12
N PRO A 130 -10.76 -21.89 22.94
CA PRO A 130 -10.22 -20.54 23.14
C PRO A 130 -9.02 -20.49 24.11
N LEU A 131 -7.97 -19.74 23.74
CA LEU A 131 -6.83 -19.45 24.61
C LEU A 131 -7.08 -18.15 25.40
N PRO A 132 -6.68 -18.05 26.68
CA PRO A 132 -6.75 -16.79 27.41
C PRO A 132 -5.86 -15.73 26.76
N PRO A 133 -6.26 -14.44 26.80
CA PRO A 133 -5.50 -13.36 26.18
C PRO A 133 -4.12 -13.23 26.83
N ARG A 134 -3.06 -13.48 26.06
CA ARG A 134 -1.67 -13.28 26.47
C ARG A 134 -1.27 -11.82 26.28
N VAL A 135 -1.36 -11.04 27.36
CA VAL A 135 -1.11 -9.58 27.35
C VAL A 135 0.30 -9.26 26.85
N ASP A 136 1.30 -10.09 27.17
CA ASP A 136 2.67 -10.00 26.70
C ASP A 136 2.77 -10.08 25.16
N VAL A 137 2.10 -11.06 24.55
CA VAL A 137 2.06 -11.22 23.08
C VAL A 137 1.31 -10.06 22.44
N ILE A 138 0.17 -9.66 23.00
CA ILE A 138 -0.62 -8.53 22.49
C ILE A 138 0.24 -7.25 22.52
N ARG A 139 0.94 -6.97 23.63
CA ARG A 139 1.81 -5.81 23.76
C ARG A 139 2.96 -5.83 22.74
N ARG A 140 3.55 -7.00 22.49
CA ARG A 140 4.62 -7.18 21.49
C ARG A 140 4.12 -6.90 20.07
N VAL A 141 2.95 -7.46 19.71
CA VAL A 141 2.29 -7.20 18.41
C VAL A 141 1.97 -5.73 18.26
N LEU A 142 1.41 -5.07 19.28
CA LEU A 142 1.09 -3.65 19.24
C LEU A 142 2.36 -2.79 19.12
N ARG A 143 3.43 -3.10 19.86
CA ARG A 143 4.71 -2.37 19.81
C ARG A 143 5.31 -2.35 18.40
N ILE A 144 5.14 -3.42 17.64
CA ILE A 144 5.63 -3.56 16.25
C ILE A 144 4.62 -2.98 15.26
N GLY A 145 3.32 -3.19 15.50
CA GLY A 145 2.24 -2.78 14.61
C GLY A 145 1.96 -1.28 14.61
N TYR A 146 2.03 -0.59 15.75
CA TYR A 146 1.68 0.83 15.83
C TYR A 146 2.59 1.73 14.98
N PRO A 147 3.94 1.56 14.95
CA PRO A 147 4.79 2.41 14.13
C PRO A 147 4.54 2.17 12.64
N ALA A 148 4.31 0.92 12.23
CA ALA A 148 3.98 0.59 10.85
C ALA A 148 2.61 1.17 10.43
N ALA A 149 1.62 1.14 11.33
CA ALA A 149 0.32 1.77 11.09
C ALA A 149 0.44 3.29 10.94
N ILE A 150 1.22 3.95 11.81
CA ILE A 150 1.50 5.39 11.70
C ILE A 150 2.27 5.69 10.42
N GLU A 151 3.27 4.87 10.04
CA GLU A 151 4.03 5.02 8.78
C GLU A 151 3.08 5.03 7.58
N HIS A 152 2.16 4.06 7.52
CA HIS A 152 1.16 3.99 6.46
C HIS A 152 0.16 5.15 6.48
N LEU A 153 -0.28 5.59 7.66
CA LEU A 153 -1.17 6.75 7.80
C LEU A 153 -0.49 8.04 7.33
N LEU A 154 0.76 8.26 7.74
CA LEU A 154 1.59 9.39 7.29
C LEU A 154 1.78 9.36 5.78
N MET A 155 2.00 8.19 5.17
CA MET A 155 2.05 8.10 3.71
C MET A 155 0.74 8.54 3.04
N GLN A 156 -0.42 8.09 3.56
CA GLN A 156 -1.71 8.46 2.97
C GLN A 156 -2.02 9.95 3.11
N VAL A 157 -1.80 10.52 4.30
CA VAL A 157 -1.93 11.96 4.53
C VAL A 157 -0.92 12.73 3.68
N GLY A 158 0.32 12.25 3.57
CA GLY A 158 1.34 12.84 2.73
C GLY A 158 0.97 12.86 1.24
N PHE A 159 0.40 11.77 0.70
CA PHE A 159 -0.10 11.75 -0.68
C PHE A 159 -1.23 12.76 -0.89
N PHE A 160 -2.13 12.89 0.09
CA PHE A 160 -3.19 13.91 0.05
C PHE A 160 -2.61 15.33 0.06
N LEU A 161 -1.65 15.64 0.93
CA LEU A 161 -1.01 16.97 0.94
C LEU A 161 -0.23 17.23 -0.36
N TYR A 162 0.43 16.22 -0.91
CA TYR A 162 1.15 16.35 -2.17
C TYR A 162 0.23 16.69 -3.35
N ILE A 163 -0.98 16.12 -3.39
CA ILE A 163 -1.95 16.46 -4.44
C ILE A 163 -2.49 17.89 -4.28
N VAL A 164 -2.59 18.42 -3.06
CA VAL A 164 -2.95 19.82 -2.83
C VAL A 164 -1.90 20.75 -3.46
N PHE A 165 -0.60 20.44 -3.34
CA PHE A 165 0.43 21.19 -4.05
C PHE A 165 0.27 21.08 -5.56
N ALA A 166 0.01 19.88 -6.10
CA ALA A 166 -0.24 19.72 -7.54
C ALA A 166 -1.46 20.54 -8.01
N ALA A 167 -2.52 20.64 -7.21
CA ALA A 167 -3.70 21.43 -7.52
C ALA A 167 -3.43 22.94 -7.65
N HIS A 168 -2.44 23.47 -6.93
CA HIS A 168 -2.00 24.87 -7.09
C HIS A 168 -1.32 25.13 -8.43
N HIS A 169 -0.74 24.11 -9.07
CA HIS A 169 -0.16 24.20 -10.41
C HIS A 169 -1.20 24.00 -11.52
N GLY A 170 -2.48 23.82 -11.18
CA GLY A 170 -3.60 23.74 -12.11
C GLY A 170 -4.19 22.34 -12.27
N THR A 171 -5.32 22.26 -12.96
CA THR A 171 -6.08 21.02 -13.17
C THR A 171 -5.34 20.00 -14.02
N ALA A 172 -4.52 20.46 -14.99
CA ALA A 172 -3.68 19.59 -15.80
C ALA A 172 -2.65 18.81 -14.96
N ALA A 173 -2.02 19.46 -13.98
CA ALA A 173 -1.07 18.83 -13.07
C ALA A 173 -1.72 17.73 -12.19
N VAL A 174 -2.94 17.98 -11.72
CA VAL A 174 -3.73 16.99 -10.96
C VAL A 174 -4.10 15.80 -11.82
N ALA A 175 -4.56 16.03 -13.05
CA ALA A 175 -4.87 14.97 -14.01
C ALA A 175 -3.62 14.13 -14.33
N ALA A 176 -2.50 14.79 -14.61
CA ALA A 176 -1.21 14.16 -14.85
C ALA A 176 -0.77 13.26 -13.68
N TYR A 177 -0.92 13.74 -12.44
CA TYR A 177 -0.62 12.96 -11.24
C TYR A 177 -1.46 11.67 -11.16
N PHE A 178 -2.79 11.78 -11.33
CA PHE A 178 -3.66 10.60 -11.24
C PHE A 178 -3.43 9.60 -12.38
N ILE A 179 -3.24 10.09 -13.61
CA ILE A 179 -2.88 9.24 -14.76
C ILE A 179 -1.58 8.49 -14.48
N GLY A 180 -0.54 9.21 -14.06
CA GLY A 180 0.75 8.60 -13.77
C GLY A 180 0.71 7.60 -12.62
N VAL A 181 0.04 7.93 -11.51
CA VAL A 181 -0.13 6.99 -10.38
C VAL A 181 -0.89 5.74 -10.84
N ARG A 182 -1.91 5.89 -11.69
CA ARG A 182 -2.68 4.76 -12.21
C ARG A 182 -1.82 3.82 -13.08
N ILE A 183 -1.04 4.39 -13.98
CA ILE A 183 -0.11 3.65 -14.86
C ILE A 183 0.92 2.90 -14.01
N LEU A 184 1.50 3.59 -13.03
CA LEU A 184 2.61 3.07 -12.24
C LEU A 184 2.18 2.19 -11.08
N ALA A 185 0.89 2.12 -10.75
CA ALA A 185 0.37 1.19 -9.75
C ALA A 185 0.82 -0.26 -10.02
N LEU A 186 0.87 -0.65 -11.31
CA LEU A 186 1.36 -1.97 -11.74
C LEU A 186 2.85 -2.19 -11.43
N SER A 187 3.66 -1.15 -11.59
CA SER A 187 5.10 -1.20 -11.33
C SER A 187 5.47 -1.27 -9.85
N PHE A 188 4.55 -0.91 -8.94
CA PHE A 188 4.77 -0.98 -7.49
C PHE A 188 4.56 -2.39 -6.93
N LEU A 189 3.80 -3.26 -7.61
CA LEU A 189 3.52 -4.62 -7.16
C LEU A 189 4.79 -5.45 -6.88
N PRO A 190 5.81 -5.47 -7.77
CA PRO A 190 7.08 -6.12 -7.48
C PRO A 190 7.69 -5.67 -6.15
N GLY A 191 7.74 -4.36 -5.91
CA GLY A 191 8.32 -3.81 -4.69
C GLY A 191 7.56 -4.22 -3.43
N PHE A 192 6.22 -4.23 -3.46
CA PHE A 192 5.42 -4.77 -2.35
C PHE A 192 5.63 -6.28 -2.14
N GLY A 193 5.78 -7.04 -3.23
CA GLY A 193 6.08 -8.46 -3.19
C GLY A 193 7.42 -8.75 -2.51
N PHE A 194 8.49 -8.07 -2.93
CA PHE A 194 9.81 -8.21 -2.32
C PHE A 194 9.87 -7.67 -0.89
N ALA A 195 9.14 -6.58 -0.57
CA ALA A 195 9.01 -6.11 0.80
C ALA A 195 8.38 -7.16 1.72
N ALA A 196 7.32 -7.84 1.27
CA ALA A 196 6.71 -8.93 2.03
C ALA A 196 7.63 -10.14 2.16
N ALA A 197 8.30 -10.54 1.07
CA ALA A 197 9.25 -11.65 1.08
C ALA A 197 10.42 -11.38 2.02
N ALA A 198 11.01 -10.18 1.96
CA ALA A 198 12.09 -9.76 2.85
C ALA A 198 11.64 -9.77 4.31
N ALA A 199 10.44 -9.26 4.62
CA ALA A 199 9.90 -9.27 5.97
C ALA A 199 9.77 -10.70 6.52
N THR A 200 9.25 -11.63 5.72
CA THR A 200 9.11 -13.05 6.09
C THR A 200 10.45 -13.74 6.29
N LEU A 201 11.36 -13.66 5.29
CA LEU A 201 12.62 -14.39 5.31
C LEU A 201 13.55 -13.89 6.43
N ILE A 202 13.60 -12.58 6.66
CA ILE A 202 14.41 -12.00 7.73
C ILE A 202 13.81 -12.33 9.10
N GLY A 203 12.49 -12.19 9.26
CA GLY A 203 11.82 -12.55 10.51
C GLY A 203 12.01 -14.02 10.88
N GLN A 204 11.90 -14.92 9.90
CA GLN A 204 12.16 -16.36 10.09
C GLN A 204 13.63 -16.65 10.41
N SER A 205 14.57 -16.04 9.68
CA SER A 205 16.01 -16.27 9.89
C SER A 205 16.47 -15.75 11.26
N LEU A 206 16.03 -14.56 11.67
CA LEU A 206 16.32 -14.02 13.00
C LEU A 206 15.64 -14.84 14.10
N GLY A 207 14.38 -15.25 13.91
CA GLY A 207 13.67 -16.14 14.84
C GLY A 207 14.36 -17.50 15.01
N ALA A 208 15.08 -17.96 13.99
CA ALA A 208 15.89 -19.17 14.03
C ALA A 208 17.33 -18.94 14.54
N GLY A 209 17.68 -17.73 15.01
CA GLY A 209 19.04 -17.41 15.48
C GLY A 209 20.10 -17.34 14.36
N ARG A 210 19.70 -17.10 13.11
CA ARG A 210 20.56 -17.08 11.92
C ARG A 210 20.63 -15.68 11.28
N PRO A 211 21.30 -14.71 11.92
CA PRO A 211 21.34 -13.31 11.46
C PRO A 211 22.06 -13.13 10.11
N ASP A 212 23.02 -14.00 9.78
CA ASP A 212 23.75 -13.91 8.50
C ASP A 212 22.90 -14.37 7.31
N GLU A 213 22.07 -15.40 7.52
CA GLU A 213 21.05 -15.81 6.54
C GLU A 213 20.00 -14.72 6.34
N ALA A 214 19.61 -14.03 7.42
CA ALA A 214 18.69 -12.90 7.36
C ALA A 214 19.26 -11.79 6.47
N GLU A 215 20.53 -11.41 6.70
CA GLU A 215 21.18 -10.35 5.93
C GLU A 215 21.38 -10.74 4.46
N ARG A 216 21.78 -11.99 4.19
CA ARG A 216 21.90 -12.51 2.82
C ARG A 216 20.56 -12.48 2.09
N SER A 217 19.49 -12.93 2.74
CA SER A 217 18.13 -12.92 2.18
C SER A 217 17.66 -11.49 1.88
N GLY A 218 17.92 -10.54 2.79
CA GLY A 218 17.61 -9.13 2.57
C GLY A 218 18.36 -8.52 1.39
N ARG A 219 19.67 -8.80 1.28
CA ARG A 219 20.48 -8.34 0.14
C ARG A 219 20.00 -8.89 -1.19
N GLU A 220 19.69 -10.18 -1.27
CA GLU A 220 19.18 -10.79 -2.49
C GLU A 220 17.79 -10.27 -2.85
N ALA A 221 16.90 -10.07 -1.87
CA ALA A 221 15.60 -9.46 -2.08
C ALA A 221 15.74 -8.05 -2.70
N VAL A 222 16.61 -7.21 -2.15
CA VAL A 222 16.87 -5.86 -2.69
C VAL A 222 17.45 -5.94 -4.10
N ARG A 223 18.43 -6.82 -4.33
CA ARG A 223 19.05 -7.00 -5.65
C ARG A 223 18.02 -7.39 -6.71
N LEU A 224 17.15 -8.36 -6.42
CA LEU A 224 16.11 -8.81 -7.34
C LEU A 224 15.03 -7.73 -7.54
N ALA A 225 14.60 -7.06 -6.47
CA ALA A 225 13.65 -5.96 -6.55
C ALA A 225 14.17 -4.82 -7.44
N VAL A 226 15.41 -4.38 -7.21
CA VAL A 226 16.06 -3.32 -7.99
C VAL A 226 16.15 -3.73 -9.45
N ARG A 227 16.60 -4.95 -9.77
CA ARG A 227 16.67 -5.43 -11.16
C ARG A 227 15.30 -5.39 -11.85
N LEU A 228 14.28 -6.00 -11.23
CA LEU A 228 12.95 -6.08 -11.82
C LEU A 228 12.31 -4.70 -11.98
N MET A 229 12.32 -3.88 -10.93
CA MET A 229 11.70 -2.55 -10.98
C MET A 229 12.48 -1.58 -11.89
N THR A 230 13.80 -1.72 -12.02
CA THR A 230 14.58 -0.94 -13.00
C THR A 230 14.17 -1.29 -14.43
N VAL A 231 13.99 -2.59 -14.75
CA VAL A 231 13.50 -3.00 -16.08
C VAL A 231 12.10 -2.43 -16.33
N CYS A 232 11.18 -2.54 -15.36
CA CYS A 232 9.86 -1.91 -15.48
C CYS A 232 9.97 -0.39 -15.65
N GLY A 233 10.86 0.27 -14.91
CA GLY A 233 11.11 1.71 -15.01
C GLY A 233 11.60 2.13 -16.38
N ILE A 234 12.58 1.42 -16.96
CA ILE A 234 13.08 1.71 -18.32
C ILE A 234 11.96 1.58 -19.35
N VAL A 235 11.18 0.49 -19.29
CA VAL A 235 10.06 0.27 -20.22
C VAL A 235 9.04 1.40 -20.12
N ILE A 236 8.63 1.76 -18.89
CA ILE A 236 7.64 2.82 -18.67
C ILE A 236 8.19 4.20 -19.04
N PHE A 237 9.48 4.46 -18.80
CA PHE A 237 10.13 5.72 -19.14
C PHE A 237 10.14 5.97 -20.65
N VAL A 238 10.53 4.94 -21.43
CA VAL A 238 10.56 5.00 -22.90
C VAL A 238 9.14 5.08 -23.45
N ALA A 239 8.21 4.28 -22.92
CA ALA A 239 6.82 4.25 -23.35
C ALA A 239 5.93 5.33 -22.70
N ALA A 240 6.49 6.32 -21.99
CA ALA A 240 5.71 7.28 -21.21
C ALA A 240 4.65 8.03 -22.03
N ARG A 241 5.01 8.49 -23.24
CA ARG A 241 4.09 9.22 -24.14
C ARG A 241 2.98 8.37 -24.72
N PRO A 242 3.25 7.21 -25.37
CA PRO A 242 2.17 6.36 -25.85
C PRO A 242 1.28 5.88 -24.71
N ILE A 243 1.83 5.58 -23.53
CA ILE A 243 1.01 5.21 -22.37
C ILE A 243 0.13 6.39 -21.94
N ALA A 244 0.67 7.61 -21.82
CA ALA A 244 -0.13 8.79 -21.44
C ALA A 244 -1.30 9.05 -22.41
N ARG A 245 -1.06 8.91 -23.72
CA ARG A 245 -2.09 9.06 -24.76
C ARG A 245 -3.19 7.99 -24.74
N LEU A 246 -3.01 6.88 -24.03
CA LEU A 246 -4.11 5.92 -23.81
C LEU A 246 -5.14 6.43 -22.80
N PHE A 247 -4.80 7.46 -21.99
CA PHE A 247 -5.66 7.99 -20.94
C PHE A 247 -6.23 9.36 -21.25
N VAL A 248 -5.55 10.18 -22.06
CA VAL A 248 -5.94 11.55 -22.34
C VAL A 248 -5.44 12.01 -23.71
N ASP A 249 -6.30 12.72 -24.44
CA ASP A 249 -6.00 13.25 -25.77
C ASP A 249 -5.53 14.72 -25.76
N ASP A 250 -5.75 15.45 -24.66
CA ASP A 250 -5.30 16.83 -24.49
C ASP A 250 -3.76 16.89 -24.38
N ASP A 251 -3.11 17.51 -25.37
CA ASP A 251 -1.65 17.60 -25.48
C ASP A 251 -0.99 18.33 -24.28
N ALA A 252 -1.68 19.27 -23.63
CA ALA A 252 -1.16 19.93 -22.44
C ALA A 252 -1.07 18.93 -21.27
N VAL A 253 -2.14 18.16 -21.05
CA VAL A 253 -2.18 17.13 -19.99
C VAL A 253 -1.22 15.97 -20.30
N VAL A 254 -1.09 15.59 -21.57
CA VAL A 254 -0.11 14.56 -21.99
C VAL A 254 1.31 15.00 -21.64
N THR A 255 1.67 16.26 -21.87
CA THR A 255 3.02 16.76 -21.60
C THR A 255 3.36 16.67 -20.11
N ASP A 256 2.44 17.12 -19.24
CA ASP A 256 2.60 17.02 -17.79
C ASP A 256 2.62 15.56 -17.31
N ALA A 257 1.72 14.72 -17.82
CA ALA A 257 1.67 13.30 -17.48
C ALA A 257 2.97 12.58 -17.87
N VAL A 258 3.51 12.84 -19.06
CA VAL A 258 4.78 12.26 -19.52
C VAL A 258 5.93 12.68 -18.60
N SER A 259 5.99 13.96 -18.21
CA SER A 259 7.03 14.44 -17.30
C SER A 259 6.97 13.72 -15.95
N PHE A 260 5.78 13.57 -15.37
CA PHE A 260 5.57 12.87 -14.11
C PHE A 260 5.88 11.37 -14.21
N ILE A 261 5.39 10.70 -15.25
CA ILE A 261 5.64 9.28 -15.51
C ILE A 261 7.15 9.01 -15.60
N ARG A 262 7.89 9.85 -16.34
CA ARG A 262 9.34 9.71 -16.49
C ARG A 262 10.08 9.89 -15.18
N VAL A 263 9.74 10.92 -14.40
CA VAL A 263 10.36 11.13 -13.07
C VAL A 263 10.10 9.95 -12.15
N LEU A 264 8.85 9.48 -12.08
CA LEU A 264 8.48 8.37 -11.21
C LEU A 264 9.06 7.02 -11.69
N ALA A 265 9.18 6.82 -13.01
CA ALA A 265 9.88 5.68 -13.60
C ALA A 265 11.38 5.69 -13.28
N ALA A 266 12.02 6.85 -13.28
CA ALA A 266 13.42 7.00 -12.86
C ALA A 266 13.61 6.71 -11.36
N CYS A 267 12.58 6.91 -10.53
CA CYS A 267 12.62 6.57 -9.10
C CYS A 267 12.52 5.07 -8.80
N GLN A 268 12.10 4.23 -9.76
CA GLN A 268 11.87 2.78 -9.54
C GLN A 268 12.99 2.02 -8.79
N PRO A 269 14.29 2.17 -9.12
CA PRO A 269 15.37 1.52 -8.36
C PRO A 269 15.44 1.99 -6.89
N LEU A 270 15.19 3.28 -6.63
CA LEU A 270 15.13 3.82 -5.28
C LEU A 270 13.90 3.28 -4.55
N MET A 271 12.74 3.27 -5.21
CA MET A 271 11.51 2.69 -4.66
C MET A 271 11.67 1.21 -4.29
N ALA A 272 12.34 0.44 -5.15
CA ALA A 272 12.64 -0.97 -4.90
C ALA A 272 13.46 -1.15 -3.61
N THR A 273 14.46 -0.28 -3.42
CA THR A 273 15.30 -0.28 -2.22
C THR A 273 14.50 0.14 -0.99
N ASP A 274 13.76 1.24 -1.06
CA ASP A 274 12.90 1.77 0.02
C ASP A 274 11.86 0.75 0.51
N PHE A 275 11.15 0.12 -0.44
CA PHE A 275 10.09 -0.83 -0.13
C PHE A 275 10.67 -2.12 0.44
N THR A 276 11.69 -2.68 -0.21
CA THR A 276 12.27 -3.96 0.19
C THR A 276 12.98 -3.87 1.53
N LEU A 277 13.80 -2.83 1.74
CA LEU A 277 14.44 -2.60 3.03
C LEU A 277 13.46 -2.18 4.12
N GLY A 278 12.41 -1.43 3.78
CA GLY A 278 11.32 -1.15 4.72
C GLY A 278 10.66 -2.44 5.21
N GLY A 279 10.38 -3.38 4.30
CA GLY A 279 9.90 -4.72 4.62
C GLY A 279 10.89 -5.50 5.49
N ALA A 280 12.17 -5.51 5.12
CA ALA A 280 13.24 -6.17 5.85
C ALA A 280 13.35 -5.71 7.31
N LEU A 281 13.41 -4.39 7.53
CA LEU A 281 13.51 -3.80 8.87
C LEU A 281 12.26 -4.08 9.70
N ARG A 282 11.06 -4.02 9.10
CA ARG A 282 9.82 -4.42 9.79
C ARG A 282 9.80 -5.90 10.15
N GLY A 283 10.31 -6.77 9.28
CA GLY A 283 10.47 -8.21 9.55
C GLY A 283 11.43 -8.51 10.70
N ALA A 284 12.47 -7.66 10.86
CA ALA A 284 13.39 -7.71 12.00
C ALA A 284 12.83 -7.09 13.30
N GLY A 285 11.66 -6.45 13.24
CA GLY A 285 11.09 -5.72 14.39
C GLY A 285 11.59 -4.29 14.56
N ASP A 286 12.51 -3.82 13.72
CA ASP A 286 12.95 -2.42 13.66
C ASP A 286 11.94 -1.57 12.88
N THR A 287 10.76 -1.34 13.47
CA THR A 287 9.65 -0.63 12.81
C THR A 287 9.68 0.89 12.98
N ARG A 288 10.41 1.38 14.00
CA ARG A 288 10.54 2.82 14.27
C ARG A 288 11.47 3.51 13.27
N PHE A 289 12.52 2.83 12.82
CA PHE A 289 13.44 3.41 11.86
C PHE A 289 12.80 3.65 10.48
N PRO A 290 12.07 2.69 9.87
CA PRO A 290 11.27 2.95 8.66
C PRO A 290 10.30 4.13 8.80
N LEU A 291 9.61 4.23 9.94
CA LEU A 291 8.73 5.37 10.25
C LEU A 291 9.49 6.71 10.22
N ALA A 292 10.62 6.80 10.91
CA ALA A 292 11.44 8.02 10.93
C ALA A 292 11.98 8.36 9.53
N ALA A 293 12.41 7.36 8.76
CA ALA A 293 12.86 7.55 7.39
C ALA A 293 11.72 8.08 6.49
N VAL A 294 10.50 7.57 6.64
CA VAL A 294 9.31 8.07 5.91
C VAL A 294 8.98 9.50 6.31
N PHE A 295 9.05 9.84 7.59
CA PHE A 295 8.83 11.22 8.03
C PHE A 295 9.88 12.17 7.42
N LEU A 296 11.17 11.85 7.50
CA LEU A 296 12.23 12.70 6.98
C LEU A 296 12.19 12.82 5.45
N GLY A 297 12.06 11.71 4.73
CA GLY A 297 12.01 11.74 3.26
C GLY A 297 10.72 12.35 2.74
N PHE A 298 9.57 11.88 3.22
CA PHE A 298 8.28 12.28 2.65
C PHE A 298 7.85 13.66 3.17
N TYR A 299 7.88 13.90 4.48
CA TYR A 299 7.37 15.17 5.01
C TYR A 299 8.40 16.29 4.89
N VAL A 300 9.63 16.07 5.36
CA VAL A 300 10.64 17.13 5.36
C VAL A 300 11.17 17.37 3.95
N CYS A 301 11.61 16.33 3.23
CA CYS A 301 12.14 16.52 1.88
C CYS A 301 11.04 16.72 0.84
N ARG A 302 10.09 15.79 0.66
CA ARG A 302 9.10 15.91 -0.43
C ARG A 302 8.15 17.07 -0.24
N LEU A 303 7.42 17.11 0.89
CA LEU A 303 6.41 18.15 1.13
C LEU A 303 7.07 19.50 1.42
N GLY A 304 8.20 19.53 2.14
CA GLY A 304 8.97 20.76 2.34
C GLY A 304 9.43 21.37 1.01
N PHE A 305 10.03 20.56 0.12
CA PHE A 305 10.43 21.03 -1.19
C PHE A 305 9.23 21.42 -2.07
N ALA A 306 8.15 20.62 -2.06
CA ALA A 306 6.91 20.94 -2.78
C ALA A 306 6.31 22.29 -2.35
N GLY A 307 6.34 22.59 -1.04
CA GLY A 307 5.88 23.87 -0.50
C GLY A 307 6.74 25.04 -0.96
N LEU A 308 8.07 24.88 -0.98
CA LEU A 308 9.00 25.90 -1.48
C LEU A 308 8.78 26.17 -2.98
N VAL A 309 8.63 25.12 -3.79
CA VAL A 309 8.36 25.21 -5.23
C VAL A 309 7.04 25.94 -5.48
N THR A 310 5.99 25.59 -4.73
CA THR A 310 4.62 26.08 -4.97
C THR A 310 4.39 27.50 -4.47
N PHE A 311 4.89 27.84 -3.27
CA PHE A 311 4.60 29.12 -2.64
C PHE A 311 5.76 30.12 -2.67
N GLY A 312 7.01 29.66 -2.85
CA GLY A 312 8.18 30.51 -2.73
C GLY A 312 8.86 30.86 -4.06
N LEU A 313 8.96 29.90 -4.97
CA LEU A 313 9.90 30.00 -6.11
C LEU A 313 9.24 30.13 -7.49
N GLY A 314 7.91 30.00 -7.60
CA GLY A 314 7.19 30.13 -8.88
C GLY A 314 7.67 29.15 -9.96
N LEU A 315 8.25 28.01 -9.55
CA LEU A 315 8.88 27.03 -10.43
C LEU A 315 7.83 26.16 -11.13
N SER A 316 8.16 25.63 -12.30
CA SER A 316 7.28 24.74 -13.07
C SER A 316 6.92 23.45 -12.30
N VAL A 317 5.81 22.83 -12.68
CA VAL A 317 5.32 21.53 -12.15
C VAL A 317 6.37 20.41 -12.19
N LEU A 318 7.34 20.44 -13.12
CA LEU A 318 8.44 19.48 -13.15
C LEU A 318 9.25 19.45 -11.85
N TRP A 319 9.48 20.60 -11.23
CA TRP A 319 10.20 20.68 -9.95
C TRP A 319 9.41 20.07 -8.81
N LEU A 320 8.07 20.20 -8.84
CA LEU A 320 7.20 19.48 -7.93
C LEU A 320 7.41 17.97 -8.07
N TRP A 321 7.50 17.46 -9.31
CA TRP A 321 7.77 16.03 -9.56
C TRP A 321 9.16 15.61 -9.10
N LEU A 322 10.19 16.42 -9.32
CA LEU A 322 11.56 16.11 -8.86
C LEU A 322 11.68 15.95 -7.33
N ALA A 323 10.74 16.51 -6.55
CA ALA A 323 10.62 16.24 -5.11
C ALA A 323 10.56 14.73 -4.78
N LEU A 324 9.96 13.92 -5.66
CA LEU A 324 9.89 12.47 -5.54
C LEU A 324 11.28 11.82 -5.50
N VAL A 325 12.20 12.32 -6.32
CA VAL A 325 13.55 11.78 -6.43
C VAL A 325 14.30 12.00 -5.12
N GLY A 326 14.28 13.23 -4.60
CA GLY A 326 14.92 13.57 -3.34
C GLY A 326 14.38 12.75 -2.16
N ASP A 327 13.06 12.61 -2.10
CA ASP A 327 12.38 11.79 -1.10
C ASP A 327 12.79 10.31 -1.13
N TYR A 328 12.64 9.65 -2.28
CA TYR A 328 13.02 8.24 -2.39
C TYR A 328 14.52 8.03 -2.23
N LEU A 329 15.36 8.99 -2.63
CA LEU A 329 16.80 8.95 -2.39
C LEU A 329 17.09 8.96 -0.88
N VAL A 330 16.54 9.92 -0.14
CA VAL A 330 16.72 10.01 1.32
C VAL A 330 16.27 8.74 2.01
N ARG A 331 15.06 8.24 1.70
CA ARG A 331 14.55 7.02 2.33
C ARG A 331 15.39 5.79 2.01
N SER A 332 15.80 5.64 0.75
CA SER A 332 16.64 4.52 0.31
C SER A 332 18.02 4.55 0.96
N VAL A 333 18.64 5.72 1.07
CA VAL A 333 19.94 5.90 1.71
C VAL A 333 19.86 5.62 3.21
N LEU A 334 18.86 6.16 3.92
CA LEU A 334 18.69 5.95 5.36
C LEU A 334 18.45 4.47 5.67
N LYS A 335 17.50 3.83 4.97
CA LYS A 335 17.20 2.40 5.16
C LYS A 335 18.38 1.52 4.74
N GLY A 336 19.09 1.89 3.67
CA GLY A 336 20.32 1.22 3.22
C GLY A 336 21.44 1.30 4.24
N TRP A 337 21.67 2.49 4.81
CA TRP A 337 22.64 2.70 5.88
C TRP A 337 22.27 1.88 7.12
N ARG A 338 21.01 1.94 7.58
CA ARG A 338 20.54 1.16 8.72
C ARG A 338 20.69 -0.33 8.51
N PHE A 339 20.41 -0.81 7.30
CA PHE A 339 20.56 -2.22 6.97
C PHE A 339 22.04 -2.64 6.99
N ARG A 340 22.96 -1.80 6.47
CA ARG A 340 24.40 -2.07 6.50
C ARG A 340 25.02 -1.96 7.89
N SER A 341 24.48 -1.12 8.77
CA SER A 341 25.00 -0.96 10.14
C SER A 341 24.79 -2.20 11.00
N GLY A 342 23.93 -3.14 10.58
CA GLY A 342 23.64 -4.38 11.30
C GLY A 342 22.88 -4.19 12.61
N THR A 343 22.58 -2.95 13.02
CA THR A 343 21.91 -2.67 14.31
C THR A 343 20.52 -3.29 14.40
N TRP A 344 19.84 -3.47 13.26
CA TRP A 344 18.56 -4.17 13.16
C TRP A 344 18.65 -5.65 13.57
N LYS A 345 19.83 -6.29 13.48
CA LYS A 345 20.04 -7.69 13.91
C LYS A 345 19.91 -7.87 15.43
N GLN A 346 20.15 -6.81 16.20
CA GLN A 346 20.12 -6.82 17.66
C GLN A 346 18.76 -6.37 18.24
N VAL A 347 17.81 -6.01 17.38
CA VAL A 347 16.48 -5.60 17.83
C VAL A 347 15.75 -6.85 18.32
N VAL A 348 15.86 -7.12 19.61
CA VAL A 348 15.19 -8.23 20.27
C VAL A 348 13.68 -7.92 20.27
N VAL A 349 12.95 -8.66 19.44
CA VAL A 349 11.48 -8.64 19.40
C VAL A 349 10.97 -9.16 20.73
#